data_AF-A0A8C1R0C1-F1
#
_entry.id   AF-A0A8C1R0C1-F1
#
_cell.length_a   1.000
_cell.length_b   1.000
_cell.length_c   1.000
_cell.angle_alpha   90.00
_cell.angle_beta   90.00
_cell.angle_gamma   90.00
#
_symmetry.space_group_name_H-M   'P 1'
#
loop_
_entity.id
_entity.type
_entity.pdbx_description
1 polymer ?
#
loop_
_entity_poly.entity_id
_entity_poly.type
_entity_poly.pdbx_seq_one_letter_code
_entity_poly.pdbx_strand_id
1 'polypeptide(L)'
;MSHHSFNAAECPVCVQSRLITHSQHHEAALCHQKQCLQRVPGRVPWDLCAGGGHLNPAVSLAMVILGKLKIWKFPIYVTAQMLGAFVGAAAVFGLYYDAFMDFTSGILSVTGINATGHIFASYPGRHLTVLGGFVDQVVGTGMLVLCILAVVDGRNIGAPRGVEPLAVGLILLGISVSMGLNCGYPLNPARDLGPRLFTAAAGWGMEVFSTADYWWWIPVAGPLVGGVAGAVIYFLLIELHHTNHSDKPHEEPEEEEEDEDEDEDSSLKDKYEMINMS
;
A
#
# COMPACT_ATOMS: atom_id res chain seq x y z
N MET A 1 3.72 -18.26 59.28
CA MET A 1 3.37 -17.06 58.50
C MET A 1 4.03 -17.18 57.14
N SER A 2 3.28 -17.59 56.13
CA SER A 2 3.70 -17.63 54.74
C SER A 2 2.50 -17.23 53.87
N HIS A 3 2.73 -16.25 53.01
CA HIS A 3 1.75 -15.60 52.15
C HIS A 3 1.30 -16.51 51.00
N HIS A 4 0.00 -16.50 50.68
CA HIS A 4 -0.50 -16.91 49.37
C HIS A 4 -1.25 -15.74 48.72
N SER A 5 -0.69 -15.26 47.61
CA SER A 5 -1.27 -14.25 46.73
C SER A 5 -2.37 -14.86 45.87
N PHE A 6 -3.50 -14.16 45.75
CA PHE A 6 -4.56 -14.44 44.77
C PHE A 6 -4.18 -13.82 43.41
N ASN A 7 -4.05 -14.65 42.38
CA ASN A 7 -4.12 -14.23 40.98
C ASN A 7 -5.46 -14.71 40.42
N ALA A 8 -6.39 -13.79 40.14
CA ALA A 8 -7.65 -14.09 39.49
C ALA A 8 -7.57 -13.75 38.00
N ALA A 9 -7.44 -14.78 37.17
CA ALA A 9 -7.65 -14.71 35.74
C ALA A 9 -8.59 -15.86 35.34
N GLU A 10 -9.90 -15.66 35.50
CA GLU A 10 -10.89 -16.57 34.92
C GLU A 10 -12.07 -15.78 34.33
N CYS A 11 -12.27 -15.96 33.01
CA CYS A 11 -13.40 -15.46 32.25
C CYS A 11 -14.59 -16.44 32.40
N PRO A 12 -15.84 -16.00 32.61
CA PRO A 12 -16.93 -16.87 33.08
C PRO A 12 -17.48 -17.91 32.08
N VAL A 13 -16.83 -18.13 30.93
CA VAL A 13 -17.36 -19.00 29.86
C VAL A 13 -16.72 -20.41 29.88
N CYS A 14 -15.68 -20.64 30.68
CA CYS A 14 -14.96 -21.94 30.69
C CYS A 14 -15.52 -23.00 31.66
N VAL A 15 -16.58 -22.73 32.43
CA VAL A 15 -17.09 -23.68 33.44
C VAL A 15 -18.19 -24.62 32.91
N GLN A 16 -18.60 -24.52 31.64
CA GLN A 16 -19.74 -25.30 31.11
C GLN A 16 -19.38 -26.34 30.03
N SER A 17 -18.16 -26.87 30.00
CA SER A 17 -17.77 -27.91 29.03
C SER A 17 -17.03 -29.09 29.66
N ARG A 18 -17.60 -29.67 30.72
CA ARG A 18 -17.39 -31.10 31.02
C ARG A 18 -18.71 -31.79 30.79
N LEU A 19 -18.71 -32.80 29.94
CA LEU A 19 -19.84 -33.54 29.37
C LEU A 19 -20.36 -32.91 28.08
N ILE A 20 -20.04 -33.51 26.93
CA ILE A 20 -20.96 -33.88 25.84
C ILE A 20 -20.14 -34.48 24.67
N THR A 21 -20.77 -35.43 24.01
CA THR A 21 -20.29 -36.51 23.13
C THR A 21 -19.73 -36.11 21.76
N HIS A 22 -19.00 -37.07 21.16
CA HIS A 22 -18.15 -37.11 19.97
C HIS A 22 -18.70 -36.60 18.60
N SER A 23 -19.80 -35.83 18.55
CA SER A 23 -20.49 -35.43 17.31
C SER A 23 -20.50 -33.92 17.01
N GLN A 24 -19.81 -33.09 17.79
CA GLN A 24 -19.76 -31.62 17.62
C GLN A 24 -18.41 -31.10 17.11
N HIS A 25 -17.47 -32.00 16.77
CA HIS A 25 -16.11 -31.61 16.37
C HIS A 25 -16.02 -30.79 15.07
N HIS A 26 -16.98 -30.91 14.15
CA HIS A 26 -16.95 -30.17 12.89
C HIS A 26 -17.38 -28.70 13.03
N GLU A 27 -18.35 -28.38 13.88
CA GLU A 27 -18.79 -26.98 14.09
C GLU A 27 -17.85 -26.23 15.03
N ALA A 28 -17.26 -26.92 16.02
CA ALA A 28 -16.26 -26.33 16.92
C ALA A 28 -14.94 -25.99 16.18
N ALA A 29 -14.53 -26.79 15.20
CA ALA A 29 -13.33 -26.54 14.40
C ALA A 29 -13.49 -25.29 13.50
N LEU A 30 -14.68 -25.09 12.92
CA LEU A 30 -14.99 -23.90 12.11
C LEU A 30 -15.06 -22.62 12.94
N CYS A 31 -15.50 -22.71 14.20
CA CYS A 31 -15.49 -21.58 15.13
C CYS A 31 -14.06 -21.24 15.61
N HIS A 32 -13.25 -22.26 15.91
CA HIS A 32 -11.83 -22.11 16.29
C HIS A 32 -10.99 -21.44 15.18
N GLN A 33 -11.24 -21.77 13.91
CA GLN A 33 -10.52 -21.17 12.79
C GLN A 33 -10.85 -19.68 12.58
N LYS A 34 -12.09 -19.26 12.88
CA LYS A 34 -12.49 -17.85 12.79
C LYS A 34 -11.99 -17.00 13.96
N GLN A 35 -11.74 -17.60 15.12
CA GLN A 35 -11.27 -16.88 16.31
C GLN A 35 -9.74 -16.81 16.44
N CYS A 36 -8.99 -17.78 15.88
CA CYS A 36 -7.52 -17.72 15.87
C CYS A 36 -6.94 -16.63 14.96
N LEU A 37 -7.70 -16.12 13.98
CA LEU A 37 -7.28 -14.97 13.16
C LEU A 37 -7.39 -13.61 13.90
N GLN A 38 -8.02 -13.55 15.07
CA GLN A 38 -8.29 -12.28 15.77
C GLN A 38 -7.45 -12.05 17.04
N ARG A 39 -6.56 -12.96 17.43
CA ARG A 39 -5.72 -12.78 18.61
C ARG A 39 -4.29 -13.27 18.39
N VAL A 40 -3.48 -12.43 17.77
CA VAL A 40 -2.04 -12.39 18.06
C VAL A 40 -1.82 -11.21 19.02
N PRO A 41 -1.85 -11.41 20.35
CA PRO A 41 -1.54 -10.35 21.29
C PRO A 41 -0.02 -10.13 21.28
N GLY A 42 0.42 -8.97 20.80
CA GLY A 42 1.86 -8.62 20.77
C GLY A 42 2.34 -7.90 19.51
N ARG A 43 1.52 -7.78 18.45
CA ARG A 43 1.90 -6.95 17.29
C ARG A 43 1.48 -5.49 17.55
N VAL A 44 2.46 -4.64 17.83
CA VAL A 44 2.31 -3.19 17.89
C VAL A 44 1.47 -2.69 16.71
N PRO A 45 0.45 -1.86 16.94
CA PRO A 45 -0.47 -1.44 15.88
C PRO A 45 0.24 -0.42 14.99
N TRP A 46 0.87 -0.91 13.91
CA TRP A 46 1.32 -0.13 12.75
C TRP A 46 1.76 1.29 13.08
N ASP A 47 3.02 1.43 13.49
CA ASP A 47 3.62 2.74 13.76
C ASP A 47 3.28 3.70 12.62
N LEU A 48 2.75 4.86 13.04
CA LEU A 48 2.05 5.88 12.26
C LEU A 48 2.77 6.37 10.99
N CYS A 49 4.04 6.02 10.79
CA CYS A 49 4.87 6.51 9.70
C CYS A 49 4.89 5.61 8.45
N ALA A 50 4.52 4.32 8.54
CA ALA A 50 4.59 3.38 7.39
C ALA A 50 3.25 2.71 6.99
N GLY A 51 2.20 2.80 7.81
CA GLY A 51 0.97 2.01 7.62
C GLY A 51 -0.27 2.75 7.05
N GLY A 52 -0.21 4.06 6.78
CA GLY A 52 -1.42 4.87 6.55
C GLY A 52 -1.62 5.45 5.15
N GLY A 53 -0.56 5.62 4.37
CA GLY A 53 -0.56 6.39 3.12
C GLY A 53 -1.05 5.61 1.90
N HIS A 54 -2.28 5.09 1.91
CA HIS A 54 -2.77 4.31 0.76
C HIS A 54 -2.84 5.12 -0.53
N LEU A 55 -3.24 6.40 -0.42
CA LEU A 55 -3.34 7.40 -1.51
C LEU A 55 -4.10 6.94 -2.77
N ASN A 56 -4.77 5.79 -2.72
CA ASN A 56 -5.43 5.13 -3.83
C ASN A 56 -6.62 4.29 -3.30
N PRO A 57 -7.84 4.52 -3.79
CA PRO A 57 -9.02 3.72 -3.45
C PRO A 57 -8.86 2.23 -3.77
N ALA A 58 -8.16 1.87 -4.86
CA ALA A 58 -7.91 0.47 -5.23
C ALA A 58 -7.01 -0.25 -4.22
N VAL A 59 -5.93 0.41 -3.77
CA VAL A 59 -5.08 -0.10 -2.69
C VAL A 59 -5.85 -0.21 -1.38
N SER A 60 -6.68 0.80 -1.07
CA SER A 60 -7.51 0.79 0.14
C SER A 60 -8.50 -0.37 0.13
N LEU A 61 -9.11 -0.67 -1.02
CA LEU A 61 -10.03 -1.79 -1.19
C LEU A 61 -9.29 -3.14 -1.05
N ALA A 62 -8.12 -3.28 -1.67
CA ALA A 62 -7.27 -4.46 -1.52
C ALA A 62 -6.94 -4.74 -0.05
N MET A 63 -6.56 -3.71 0.72
CA MET A 63 -6.29 -3.85 2.15
C MET A 63 -7.52 -4.24 2.96
N VAL A 64 -8.73 -3.81 2.57
CA VAL A 64 -9.99 -4.28 3.20
C VAL A 64 -10.19 -5.77 2.95
N ILE A 65 -10.00 -6.22 1.71
CA ILE A 65 -10.21 -7.62 1.31
C ILE A 65 -9.24 -8.56 2.02
N LEU A 66 -7.98 -8.14 2.18
CA LEU A 66 -6.97 -8.88 2.93
C LEU A 66 -7.14 -8.77 4.45
N GLY A 67 -8.17 -8.07 4.95
CA GLY A 67 -8.41 -7.88 6.38
C GLY A 67 -7.41 -6.96 7.09
N LYS A 68 -6.57 -6.25 6.32
CA LYS A 68 -5.55 -5.31 6.82
C LYS A 68 -6.13 -3.91 7.11
N LEU A 69 -7.27 -3.55 6.51
CA LEU A 69 -8.03 -2.33 6.80
C LEU A 69 -9.46 -2.67 7.25
N LYS A 70 -9.91 -2.07 8.36
CA LYS A 70 -11.31 -2.17 8.80
C LYS A 70 -12.24 -1.56 7.74
N ILE A 71 -13.28 -2.29 7.33
CA ILE A 71 -14.21 -1.86 6.26
C ILE A 71 -14.82 -0.48 6.50
N TRP A 72 -15.14 -0.10 7.74
CA TRP A 72 -15.68 1.22 8.07
C TRP A 72 -14.71 2.39 7.84
N LYS A 73 -13.39 2.13 7.81
CA LYS A 73 -12.39 3.15 7.46
C LYS A 73 -12.29 3.38 5.96
N PHE A 74 -12.70 2.41 5.14
CA PHE A 74 -12.62 2.50 3.68
C PHE A 74 -13.29 3.76 3.10
N PRO A 75 -14.57 4.08 3.40
CA PRO A 75 -15.20 5.28 2.86
C PRO A 75 -14.48 6.56 3.29
N ILE A 76 -13.96 6.62 4.53
CA ILE A 76 -13.19 7.78 5.03
C ILE A 76 -11.91 7.96 4.21
N TYR A 77 -11.19 6.88 3.94
CA TYR A 77 -9.99 6.88 3.11
C TYR A 77 -10.30 7.38 1.69
N VAL A 78 -11.35 6.83 1.06
CA VAL A 78 -11.75 7.22 -0.30
C VAL A 78 -12.12 8.69 -0.35
N THR A 79 -12.94 9.18 0.58
CA THR A 79 -13.32 10.60 0.62
C THR A 79 -12.11 11.52 0.82
N ALA A 80 -11.20 11.19 1.75
CA ALA A 80 -10.01 11.99 1.98
C ALA A 80 -9.09 12.01 0.75
N GLN A 81 -8.91 10.88 0.07
CA GLN A 81 -8.11 10.76 -1.15
C GLN A 81 -8.72 11.56 -2.31
N MET A 82 -10.04 11.47 -2.50
CA MET A 82 -10.78 12.23 -3.51
C MET A 82 -10.67 13.74 -3.29
N LEU A 83 -10.87 14.19 -2.05
CA LEU A 83 -10.74 15.61 -1.68
C LEU A 83 -9.30 16.10 -1.85
N GLY A 84 -8.32 15.32 -1.41
CA GLY A 84 -6.91 15.65 -1.59
C GLY A 84 -6.53 15.79 -3.06
N ALA A 85 -6.99 14.89 -3.93
CA ALA A 85 -6.73 14.96 -5.36
C ALA A 85 -7.45 16.15 -6.03
N PHE A 86 -8.68 16.47 -5.61
CA PHE A 86 -9.41 17.65 -6.06
C PHE A 86 -8.68 18.95 -5.69
N VAL A 87 -8.27 19.10 -4.43
CA VAL A 87 -7.54 20.28 -3.96
C VAL A 87 -6.17 20.37 -4.61
N GLY A 88 -5.49 19.23 -4.81
CA GLY A 88 -4.23 19.17 -5.55
C GLY A 88 -4.37 19.66 -6.98
N ALA A 89 -5.44 19.27 -7.68
CA ALA A 89 -5.76 19.78 -9.01
C ALA A 89 -6.00 21.29 -9.02
N ALA A 90 -6.77 21.81 -8.04
CA ALA A 90 -6.99 23.24 -7.89
C ALA A 90 -5.69 24.01 -7.62
N ALA A 91 -4.80 23.47 -6.80
CA ALA A 91 -3.49 24.06 -6.52
C ALA A 91 -2.61 24.12 -7.78
N VAL A 92 -2.55 23.03 -8.55
CA VAL A 92 -1.82 23.01 -9.84
C VAL A 92 -2.42 24.01 -10.82
N PHE A 93 -3.74 24.07 -10.95
CA PHE A 93 -4.39 25.05 -11.82
C PHE A 93 -4.09 26.49 -11.41
N GLY A 94 -4.15 26.80 -10.11
CA GLY A 94 -3.83 28.13 -9.59
C GLY A 94 -2.36 28.50 -9.82
N LEU A 95 -1.43 27.54 -9.62
CA LEU A 95 0.00 27.74 -9.84
C LEU A 95 0.33 28.04 -11.31
N TYR A 96 -0.36 27.37 -12.24
CA TYR A 96 -0.14 27.50 -13.68
C TYR A 96 -1.19 28.37 -14.38
N TYR A 97 -1.95 29.19 -13.64
CA TYR A 97 -3.11 29.89 -14.17
C TYR A 97 -2.77 30.75 -15.40
N ASP A 98 -1.74 31.59 -15.30
CA ASP A 98 -1.32 32.46 -16.40
C ASP A 98 -0.87 31.66 -17.62
N ALA A 99 -0.16 30.54 -17.41
CA ALA A 99 0.26 29.65 -18.49
C ALA A 99 -0.93 28.97 -19.18
N PHE A 100 -1.97 28.58 -18.42
CA PHE A 100 -3.20 28.07 -19.00
C PHE A 100 -3.89 29.13 -19.85
N MET A 101 -4.04 30.36 -19.33
CA MET A 101 -4.73 31.44 -20.04
C MET A 101 -3.99 31.82 -21.33
N ASP A 102 -2.67 31.90 -21.29
CA ASP A 102 -1.83 32.19 -22.45
C ASP A 102 -1.93 31.07 -23.51
N PHE A 103 -1.69 29.81 -23.12
CA PHE A 103 -1.70 28.67 -24.04
C PHE A 103 -3.07 28.43 -24.68
N THR A 104 -4.14 28.58 -23.90
CA THR A 104 -5.51 28.25 -24.35
C THR A 104 -6.26 29.44 -24.93
N SER A 105 -5.66 30.65 -24.88
CA SER A 105 -6.38 31.90 -25.19
C SER A 105 -7.69 32.03 -24.39
N GLY A 106 -7.69 31.53 -23.15
CA GLY A 106 -8.84 31.53 -22.24
C GLY A 106 -9.89 30.44 -22.47
N ILE A 107 -9.70 29.52 -23.43
CA ILE A 107 -10.68 28.46 -23.74
C ILE A 107 -10.19 27.10 -23.22
N LEU A 108 -10.75 26.66 -22.10
CA LEU A 108 -10.39 25.41 -21.46
C LEU A 108 -11.15 24.23 -22.11
N SER A 109 -10.47 23.41 -22.90
CA SER A 109 -11.07 22.27 -23.61
C SER A 109 -10.48 20.91 -23.20
N VAL A 110 -11.30 19.87 -23.34
CA VAL A 110 -10.91 18.47 -23.08
C VAL A 110 -10.34 17.82 -24.33
N THR A 111 -10.85 18.20 -25.50
CA THR A 111 -10.43 17.68 -26.80
C THR A 111 -9.92 18.81 -27.70
N GLY A 112 -9.17 18.45 -28.76
CA GLY A 112 -8.57 19.41 -29.69
C GLY A 112 -7.06 19.56 -29.55
N ILE A 113 -6.49 20.47 -30.35
CA ILE A 113 -5.03 20.69 -30.41
C ILE A 113 -4.52 21.37 -29.12
N ASN A 114 -5.30 22.29 -28.56
CA ASN A 114 -4.97 23.01 -27.34
C ASN A 114 -5.67 22.41 -26.10
N ALA A 115 -5.99 21.12 -26.15
CA ALA A 115 -6.67 20.44 -25.05
C ALA A 115 -5.78 20.37 -23.80
N THR A 116 -6.33 20.81 -22.68
CA THR A 116 -5.62 20.87 -21.39
C THR A 116 -6.22 19.95 -20.33
N GLY A 117 -7.39 19.36 -20.58
CA GLY A 117 -8.05 18.46 -19.63
C GLY A 117 -7.19 17.24 -19.26
N HIS A 118 -6.32 16.77 -20.18
CA HIS A 118 -5.41 15.64 -19.99
C HIS A 118 -4.35 15.85 -18.91
N ILE A 119 -4.08 17.10 -18.51
CA ILE A 119 -3.13 17.41 -17.43
C ILE A 119 -3.67 16.92 -16.08
N PHE A 120 -4.99 16.99 -15.90
CA PHE A 120 -5.64 16.69 -14.63
C PHE A 120 -6.14 15.24 -14.56
N ALA A 121 -6.85 14.79 -15.59
CA ALA A 121 -7.46 13.47 -15.64
C ALA A 121 -6.99 12.69 -16.88
N SER A 122 -7.06 11.38 -16.81
CA SER A 122 -6.71 10.51 -17.93
C SER A 122 -7.80 10.51 -19.00
N TYR A 123 -7.38 10.35 -20.25
CA TYR A 123 -8.26 10.06 -21.38
C TYR A 123 -7.53 9.08 -22.29
N PRO A 124 -8.26 8.22 -23.01
CA PRO A 124 -7.66 7.14 -23.77
C PRO A 124 -7.01 7.68 -25.05
N GLY A 125 -5.97 6.99 -25.51
CA GLY A 125 -5.44 7.18 -26.86
C GLY A 125 -6.50 6.84 -27.91
N ARG A 126 -6.43 7.52 -29.07
CA ARG A 126 -7.44 7.38 -30.14
C ARG A 126 -7.63 5.95 -30.67
N HIS A 127 -6.61 5.10 -30.51
CA HIS A 127 -6.63 3.71 -30.95
C HIS A 127 -7.27 2.75 -29.92
N LEU A 128 -7.53 3.21 -28.70
CA LEU A 128 -7.90 2.34 -27.59
C LEU A 128 -9.42 2.19 -27.52
N THR A 129 -9.88 0.94 -27.48
CA THR A 129 -11.30 0.62 -27.26
C THR A 129 -11.64 0.67 -25.77
N VAL A 130 -12.92 0.84 -25.45
CA VAL A 130 -13.44 0.81 -24.07
C VAL A 130 -13.02 -0.46 -23.33
N LEU A 131 -13.19 -1.63 -23.97
CA LEU A 131 -12.76 -2.91 -23.39
C LEU A 131 -11.24 -3.01 -23.23
N GLY A 132 -10.48 -2.56 -24.24
CA GLY A 132 -9.02 -2.55 -24.18
C GLY A 132 -8.51 -1.68 -23.04
N GLY A 133 -9.09 -0.50 -22.85
CA GLY A 133 -8.76 0.40 -21.74
C GLY A 133 -9.18 -0.15 -20.38
N PHE A 134 -10.31 -0.84 -20.29
CA PHE A 134 -10.70 -1.51 -19.05
C PHE A 134 -9.71 -2.61 -18.66
N VAL A 135 -9.32 -3.48 -19.61
CA VAL A 135 -8.33 -4.53 -19.38
C VAL A 135 -6.96 -3.94 -19.01
N ASP A 136 -6.52 -2.90 -19.72
CA ASP A 136 -5.30 -2.15 -19.40
C ASP A 136 -5.27 -1.67 -17.95
N GLN A 137 -6.36 -1.06 -17.48
CA GLN A 137 -6.47 -0.58 -16.11
C GLN A 137 -6.53 -1.69 -15.06
N VAL A 138 -7.19 -2.82 -15.38
CA VAL A 138 -7.22 -4.00 -14.50
C VAL A 138 -5.82 -4.58 -14.35
N VAL A 139 -5.11 -4.80 -15.46
CA VAL A 139 -3.76 -5.41 -15.44
C VAL A 139 -2.75 -4.48 -14.77
N GLY A 140 -2.70 -3.22 -15.16
CA GLY A 140 -1.75 -2.25 -14.60
C GLY A 140 -1.95 -2.07 -13.09
N THR A 141 -3.21 -1.95 -12.64
CA THR A 141 -3.49 -1.78 -11.21
C THR A 141 -3.29 -3.06 -10.41
N GLY A 142 -3.59 -4.23 -11.00
CA GLY A 142 -3.30 -5.52 -10.40
C GLY A 142 -1.81 -5.72 -10.17
N MET A 143 -0.98 -5.38 -11.16
CA MET A 143 0.48 -5.39 -11.03
C MET A 143 0.96 -4.42 -9.95
N LEU A 144 0.44 -3.19 -9.94
CA LEU A 144 0.75 -2.20 -8.90
C LEU A 144 0.45 -2.73 -7.49
N VAL A 145 -0.76 -3.24 -7.25
CA VAL A 145 -1.16 -3.74 -5.92
C VAL A 145 -0.36 -4.97 -5.52
N LEU A 146 -0.12 -5.91 -6.45
CA LEU A 146 0.71 -7.08 -6.20
C LEU A 146 2.12 -6.68 -5.76
N CYS A 147 2.77 -5.76 -6.48
CA CYS A 147 4.11 -5.29 -6.15
C CYS A 147 4.13 -4.49 -4.85
N ILE A 148 3.13 -3.65 -4.58
CA ILE A 148 3.00 -2.95 -3.28
C ILE A 148 2.97 -3.98 -2.14
N LEU A 149 2.12 -5.00 -2.25
CA LEU A 149 2.02 -6.05 -1.23
C LEU A 149 3.34 -6.80 -1.04
N ALA A 150 4.06 -7.09 -2.12
CA ALA A 150 5.37 -7.73 -2.05
C ALA A 150 6.43 -6.87 -1.35
N VAL A 151 6.36 -5.54 -1.49
CA VAL A 151 7.27 -4.59 -0.84
C VAL A 151 6.94 -4.44 0.65
N VAL A 152 5.65 -4.35 1.01
CA VAL A 152 5.22 -4.06 2.39
C VAL A 152 5.06 -5.30 3.27
N ASP A 153 5.08 -6.51 2.71
CA ASP A 153 5.01 -7.73 3.52
C ASP A 153 6.36 -8.02 4.18
N GLY A 154 6.42 -7.81 5.50
CA GLY A 154 7.60 -8.08 6.31
C GLY A 154 7.96 -9.57 6.48
N ARG A 155 7.16 -10.51 5.94
CA ARG A 155 7.53 -11.93 5.85
C ARG A 155 8.26 -12.25 4.54
N ASN A 156 8.25 -11.34 3.59
CA ASN A 156 9.07 -11.42 2.39
C ASN A 156 10.44 -10.75 2.66
N ILE A 157 11.41 -10.98 1.76
CA ILE A 157 12.72 -10.27 1.81
C ILE A 157 12.50 -8.75 1.87
N GLY A 158 11.42 -8.26 1.23
CA GLY A 158 10.89 -6.91 1.38
C GLY A 158 11.85 -5.82 0.89
N ALA A 159 11.44 -4.56 1.06
CA ALA A 159 12.35 -3.43 0.96
C ALA A 159 12.96 -3.13 2.35
N PRO A 160 14.19 -2.58 2.43
CA PRO A 160 14.72 -2.10 3.69
C PRO A 160 13.76 -1.09 4.35
N ARG A 161 13.74 -1.06 5.68
CA ARG A 161 12.86 -0.16 6.42
C ARG A 161 13.15 1.30 6.08
N GLY A 162 12.12 2.06 5.76
CA GLY A 162 12.20 3.47 5.40
C GLY A 162 12.39 3.76 3.90
N VAL A 163 12.70 2.76 3.07
CA VAL A 163 12.81 2.96 1.60
C VAL A 163 11.63 2.37 0.83
N GLU A 164 10.59 1.88 1.52
CA GLU A 164 9.38 1.35 0.91
C GLU A 164 8.69 2.39 0.00
N PRO A 165 8.56 3.69 0.37
CA PRO A 165 7.97 4.68 -0.52
C PRO A 165 8.77 4.89 -1.81
N LEU A 166 10.10 4.79 -1.75
CA LEU A 166 10.97 4.87 -2.92
C LEU A 166 10.76 3.65 -3.84
N ALA A 167 10.70 2.45 -3.27
CA ALA A 167 10.42 1.23 -4.03
C ALA A 167 9.05 1.30 -4.72
N VAL A 168 8.01 1.76 -4.02
CA VAL A 168 6.67 1.96 -4.60
C VAL A 168 6.70 3.02 -5.71
N GLY A 169 7.47 4.10 -5.54
CA GLY A 169 7.69 5.11 -6.58
C GLY A 169 8.36 4.53 -7.83
N LEU A 170 9.37 3.68 -7.67
CA LEU A 170 10.04 3.00 -8.79
C LEU A 170 9.12 1.98 -9.49
N ILE A 171 8.25 1.28 -8.75
CA ILE A 171 7.22 0.41 -9.33
C ILE A 171 6.26 1.23 -10.20
N LEU A 172 5.76 2.36 -9.68
CA LEU A 172 4.89 3.26 -10.43
C LEU A 172 5.59 3.81 -11.68
N LEU A 173 6.87 4.17 -11.58
CA LEU A 173 7.67 4.59 -12.73
C LEU A 173 7.82 3.46 -13.77
N GLY A 174 8.09 2.24 -13.34
CA GLY A 174 8.17 1.08 -14.24
C GLY A 174 6.87 0.82 -14.99
N ILE A 175 5.73 0.92 -14.32
CA ILE A 175 4.41 0.78 -14.94
C ILE A 175 4.13 1.95 -15.88
N SER A 176 4.48 3.18 -15.50
CA SER A 176 4.22 4.36 -16.33
C SER A 176 4.96 4.33 -17.67
N VAL A 177 6.24 3.94 -17.66
CA VAL A 177 7.04 3.86 -18.89
C VAL A 177 6.69 2.67 -19.77
N SER A 178 6.16 1.59 -19.20
CA SER A 178 5.84 0.36 -19.96
C SER A 178 4.40 0.32 -20.47
N MET A 179 3.44 0.83 -19.69
CA MET A 179 2.00 0.71 -19.98
C MET A 179 1.29 2.06 -20.16
N GLY A 180 2.01 3.19 -20.05
CA GLY A 180 1.39 4.50 -20.04
C GLY A 180 0.80 4.98 -21.36
N LEU A 181 1.22 4.40 -22.50
CA LEU A 181 0.83 4.89 -23.83
C LEU A 181 -0.68 4.75 -24.11
N ASN A 182 -1.33 3.71 -23.58
CA ASN A 182 -2.72 3.42 -23.88
C ASN A 182 -3.66 4.51 -23.35
N CYS A 183 -3.58 4.80 -22.05
CA CYS A 183 -4.49 5.75 -21.41
C CYS A 183 -3.86 6.52 -20.24
N GLY A 184 -2.53 6.63 -20.18
CA GLY A 184 -1.84 7.47 -19.21
C GLY A 184 -1.79 6.91 -17.79
N TYR A 185 -1.91 5.59 -17.63
CA TYR A 185 -1.72 4.85 -16.36
C TYR A 185 -2.37 5.52 -15.13
N PRO A 186 -3.69 5.83 -15.13
CA PRO A 186 -4.30 6.43 -13.95
C PRO A 186 -4.19 5.53 -12.72
N LEU A 187 -4.46 4.22 -12.84
CA LEU A 187 -4.27 3.17 -11.81
C LEU A 187 -4.93 3.41 -10.43
N ASN A 188 -5.64 4.53 -10.30
CA ASN A 188 -6.06 5.11 -9.04
C ASN A 188 -7.33 5.93 -9.27
N PRO A 189 -8.47 5.47 -8.72
CA PRO A 189 -9.74 6.18 -8.89
C PRO A 189 -9.73 7.61 -8.36
N ALA A 190 -9.00 7.89 -7.28
CA ALA A 190 -8.92 9.24 -6.72
C ALA A 190 -8.07 10.20 -7.58
N ARG A 191 -6.97 9.68 -8.14
CA ARG A 191 -6.08 10.43 -9.05
C ARG A 191 -6.77 10.84 -10.35
N ASP A 192 -7.81 10.13 -10.76
CA ASP A 192 -8.57 10.46 -11.97
C ASP A 192 -9.86 11.24 -11.65
N LEU A 193 -10.73 10.68 -10.82
CA LEU A 193 -12.06 11.24 -10.59
C LEU A 193 -12.03 12.56 -9.80
N GLY A 194 -11.11 12.71 -8.84
CA GLY A 194 -10.98 13.94 -8.07
C GLY A 194 -10.61 15.15 -8.94
N PRO A 195 -9.51 15.09 -9.70
CA PRO A 195 -9.14 16.13 -10.65
C PRO A 195 -10.16 16.32 -11.78
N ARG A 196 -10.85 15.26 -12.22
CA ARG A 196 -11.94 15.36 -13.22
C ARG A 196 -13.13 16.16 -12.71
N LEU A 197 -13.51 15.97 -11.45
CA LEU A 197 -14.55 16.79 -10.80
C LEU A 197 -14.11 18.25 -10.70
N PHE A 198 -12.82 18.49 -10.42
CA PHE A 198 -12.28 19.85 -10.42
C PHE A 198 -12.38 20.51 -11.80
N THR A 199 -11.91 19.85 -12.87
CA THR A 199 -11.96 20.45 -14.21
C THR A 199 -13.39 20.70 -14.70
N ALA A 200 -14.34 19.83 -14.34
CA ALA A 200 -15.77 20.07 -14.59
C ALA A 200 -16.24 21.40 -13.97
N ALA A 201 -15.82 21.68 -12.73
CA ALA A 201 -16.19 22.88 -12.00
C ALA A 201 -15.40 24.13 -12.42
N ALA A 202 -14.15 23.96 -12.88
CA ALA A 202 -13.20 25.04 -13.15
C ALA A 202 -13.32 25.67 -14.54
N GLY A 203 -14.12 25.09 -15.45
CA GLY A 203 -14.43 25.71 -16.75
C GLY A 203 -14.28 24.80 -17.97
N TRP A 204 -13.78 23.56 -17.82
CA TRP A 204 -13.78 22.57 -18.92
C TRP A 204 -15.19 22.01 -19.21
N GLY A 205 -16.13 22.22 -18.30
CA GLY A 205 -17.52 21.81 -18.45
C GLY A 205 -17.73 20.29 -18.30
N MET A 206 -18.96 19.85 -18.58
CA MET A 206 -19.37 18.45 -18.41
C MET A 206 -18.80 17.50 -19.47
N GLU A 207 -18.13 18.03 -20.50
CA GLU A 207 -17.49 17.22 -21.53
C GLU A 207 -16.48 16.23 -20.92
N VAL A 208 -15.85 16.60 -19.80
CA VAL A 208 -14.91 15.73 -19.06
C VAL A 208 -15.51 14.35 -18.68
N PHE A 209 -16.84 14.21 -18.63
CA PHE A 209 -17.53 12.96 -18.36
C PHE A 209 -18.12 12.29 -19.60
N SER A 210 -18.25 12.98 -20.73
CA SER A 210 -18.81 12.41 -21.96
C SER A 210 -17.75 12.06 -23.02
N THR A 211 -16.54 12.63 -22.93
CA THR A 211 -15.45 12.36 -23.88
C THR A 211 -15.09 10.87 -23.92
N ALA A 212 -14.74 10.40 -25.14
CA ALA A 212 -14.24 9.05 -25.42
C ALA A 212 -15.15 7.94 -24.85
N ASP A 213 -16.42 7.95 -25.28
CA ASP A 213 -17.44 6.97 -24.91
C ASP A 213 -17.62 6.84 -23.40
N TYR A 214 -17.73 7.99 -22.71
CA TYR A 214 -17.86 8.08 -21.25
C TYR A 214 -16.67 7.44 -20.51
N TRP A 215 -15.44 7.77 -20.90
CA TRP A 215 -14.23 7.16 -20.35
C TRP A 215 -14.10 7.20 -18.81
N TRP A 216 -14.68 8.21 -18.15
CA TRP A 216 -14.50 8.50 -16.73
C TRP A 216 -14.69 7.30 -15.77
N TRP A 217 -15.55 6.33 -16.11
CA TRP A 217 -15.81 5.20 -15.24
C TRP A 217 -14.71 4.13 -15.31
N ILE A 218 -13.93 4.07 -16.40
CA ILE A 218 -12.87 3.07 -16.58
C ILE A 218 -11.74 3.25 -15.56
N PRO A 219 -11.15 4.45 -15.38
CA PRO A 219 -10.17 4.70 -14.32
C PRO A 219 -10.71 4.56 -12.89
N VAL A 220 -12.01 4.38 -12.72
CA VAL A 220 -12.64 4.11 -11.42
C VAL A 220 -12.83 2.61 -11.23
N ALA A 221 -13.58 1.95 -12.12
CA ALA A 221 -13.93 0.55 -12.00
C ALA A 221 -12.74 -0.39 -12.29
N GLY A 222 -11.96 -0.09 -13.34
CA GLY A 222 -10.82 -0.90 -13.76
C GLY A 222 -9.79 -1.07 -12.64
N PRO A 223 -9.32 0.03 -12.02
CA PRO A 223 -8.40 -0.07 -10.89
C PRO A 223 -8.96 -0.78 -9.67
N LEU A 224 -10.25 -0.61 -9.33
CA LEU A 224 -10.85 -1.35 -8.22
C LEU A 224 -10.80 -2.86 -8.48
N VAL A 225 -11.22 -3.30 -9.67
CA VAL A 225 -11.18 -4.71 -10.07
C VAL A 225 -9.75 -5.23 -10.13
N GLY A 226 -8.83 -4.47 -10.74
CA GLY A 226 -7.42 -4.80 -10.82
C GLY A 226 -6.77 -4.94 -9.45
N GLY A 227 -7.04 -4.00 -8.54
CA GLY A 227 -6.53 -4.05 -7.17
C GLY A 227 -7.01 -5.27 -6.39
N VAL A 228 -8.28 -5.66 -6.54
CA VAL A 228 -8.77 -6.92 -5.97
C VAL A 228 -8.05 -8.12 -6.58
N ALA A 229 -7.94 -8.18 -7.91
CA ALA A 229 -7.27 -9.28 -8.59
C ALA A 229 -5.80 -9.43 -8.16
N GLY A 230 -5.05 -8.32 -8.13
CA GLY A 230 -3.66 -8.29 -7.69
C GLY A 230 -3.49 -8.76 -6.23
N ALA A 231 -4.38 -8.34 -5.34
CA ALA A 231 -4.39 -8.78 -3.95
C ALA A 231 -4.66 -10.28 -3.80
N VAL A 232 -5.64 -10.81 -4.54
CA VAL A 232 -5.97 -12.24 -4.54
C VAL A 232 -4.82 -13.07 -5.09
N ILE A 233 -4.20 -12.63 -6.19
CA ILE A 233 -3.02 -13.29 -6.77
C ILE A 233 -1.87 -13.32 -5.77
N TYR A 234 -1.57 -12.19 -5.13
CA TYR A 234 -0.53 -12.12 -4.10
C TYR A 234 -0.81 -13.08 -2.94
N PHE A 235 -2.06 -13.08 -2.45
CA PHE A 235 -2.48 -13.95 -1.35
C PHE A 235 -2.27 -15.43 -1.67
N LEU A 236 -2.74 -15.87 -2.85
CA LEU A 236 -2.67 -17.28 -3.26
C LEU A 236 -1.26 -17.75 -3.58
N LEU A 237 -0.46 -16.91 -4.27
CA LEU A 237 0.85 -17.33 -4.77
C LEU A 237 1.98 -17.08 -3.78
N ILE A 238 1.88 -16.07 -2.93
CA ILE A 238 2.98 -15.67 -2.04
C ILE A 238 2.57 -15.86 -0.58
N GLU A 239 1.52 -15.19 -0.14
CA GLU A 239 1.17 -15.15 1.30
C GLU A 239 0.85 -16.54 1.89
N LEU A 240 0.20 -17.40 1.11
CA LEU A 240 -0.13 -18.78 1.51
C LEU A 240 1.12 -19.67 1.67
N HIS A 241 2.22 -19.34 0.99
CA HIS A 241 3.46 -20.12 1.00
C HIS A 241 4.48 -19.61 2.02
N HIS A 242 4.16 -18.55 2.78
CA HIS A 242 5.02 -18.13 3.88
C HIS A 242 5.15 -19.26 4.91
N THR A 243 6.39 -19.63 5.22
CA THR A 243 6.66 -20.57 6.29
C THR A 243 6.23 -19.94 7.61
N ASN A 244 5.39 -20.65 8.36
CA ASN A 244 5.11 -20.25 9.73
C ASN A 244 6.39 -20.48 10.52
N HIS A 245 7.13 -19.43 10.85
CA HIS A 245 8.35 -19.47 11.67
C HIS A 245 8.14 -19.98 13.12
N SER A 246 7.02 -20.62 13.42
CA SER A 246 6.77 -21.34 14.67
C SER A 246 7.60 -22.64 14.83
N ASP A 247 8.36 -23.06 13.81
CA ASP A 247 9.18 -24.28 13.85
C ASP A 247 10.70 -24.04 13.91
N LYS A 248 11.15 -22.86 14.34
CA LYS A 248 12.56 -22.67 14.75
C LYS A 248 12.63 -22.71 16.28
N PRO A 249 13.33 -23.66 16.91
CA PRO A 249 13.69 -23.57 18.32
C PRO A 249 14.35 -22.22 18.55
N HIS A 250 14.06 -21.59 19.68
CA HIS A 250 14.72 -20.36 20.12
C HIS A 250 16.24 -20.51 20.01
N GLU A 251 16.85 -19.91 18.99
CA GLU A 251 18.28 -19.58 19.02
C GLU A 251 18.38 -18.43 20.02
N GLU A 252 18.96 -18.73 21.18
CA GLU A 252 19.34 -17.73 22.17
C GLU A 252 20.25 -16.70 21.48
N PRO A 253 20.06 -15.39 21.72
CA PRO A 253 20.94 -14.38 21.13
C PRO A 253 22.36 -14.63 21.64
N GLU A 254 23.29 -14.89 20.70
CA GLU A 254 24.72 -14.82 20.97
C GLU A 254 25.02 -13.39 21.43
N GLU A 255 25.53 -13.26 22.66
CA GLU A 255 26.04 -12.00 23.18
C GLU A 255 27.21 -11.58 22.27
N GLU A 256 27.03 -10.49 21.53
CA GLU A 256 28.13 -9.79 20.87
C GLU A 256 29.01 -9.23 21.99
N GLU A 257 30.13 -9.90 22.28
CA GLU A 257 31.20 -9.33 23.11
C GLU A 257 31.74 -8.09 22.37
N GLU A 258 31.48 -6.91 22.94
CA GLU A 258 32.12 -5.65 22.56
C GLU A 258 33.62 -5.74 22.92
N ASP A 259 34.45 -6.16 21.96
CA ASP A 259 35.90 -5.97 22.03
C ASP A 259 36.23 -4.48 21.85
N GLU A 260 36.02 -3.68 22.91
CA GLU A 260 36.61 -2.35 23.05
C GLU A 260 38.03 -2.45 23.62
N ASP A 261 38.97 -1.84 22.89
CA ASP A 261 40.25 -1.30 23.33
C ASP A 261 41.41 -2.25 23.68
N GLU A 262 42.32 -2.52 22.72
CA GLU A 262 43.76 -2.66 23.03
C GLU A 262 44.72 -2.52 21.82
N ASP A 263 44.44 -1.63 20.84
CA ASP A 263 45.36 -1.33 19.73
C ASP A 263 46.11 0.00 19.93
N GLU A 264 46.91 0.16 21.01
CA GLU A 264 47.85 1.31 21.06
C GLU A 264 49.15 1.17 21.91
N ASP A 265 49.51 0.01 22.47
CA ASP A 265 50.77 -0.13 23.28
C ASP A 265 51.93 -0.94 22.63
N SER A 266 51.80 -1.37 21.36
CA SER A 266 52.88 -2.12 20.68
C SER A 266 53.99 -1.23 20.10
N SER A 267 53.74 0.06 19.84
CA SER A 267 54.68 0.93 19.10
C SER A 267 55.74 1.62 19.98
N LEU A 268 55.62 1.60 21.31
CA LEU A 268 56.52 2.33 22.22
C LEU A 268 57.55 1.43 22.91
N LYS A 269 57.26 0.13 23.08
CA LYS A 269 58.22 -0.86 23.62
C LYS A 269 59.39 -1.12 22.66
N ASP A 270 59.13 -1.23 21.37
CA ASP A 270 60.18 -1.50 20.36
C ASP A 270 61.19 -0.35 20.23
N LYS A 271 60.78 0.90 20.51
CA LYS A 271 61.69 2.06 20.46
C LYS A 271 62.57 2.20 21.70
N TYR A 272 62.13 1.72 22.87
CA TYR A 272 62.91 1.81 24.11
C TYR A 272 63.91 0.66 24.28
N GLU A 273 63.61 -0.54 23.77
CA GLU A 273 64.57 -1.66 23.79
C GLU A 273 65.74 -1.47 22.82
N MET A 274 65.54 -0.80 21.68
CA MET A 274 66.60 -0.49 20.73
C MET A 274 67.61 0.58 21.21
N ILE A 275 67.26 1.38 22.22
CA ILE A 275 68.14 2.45 22.75
C ILE A 275 69.00 1.96 23.93
N ASN A 276 68.60 0.90 24.63
CA ASN A 276 69.33 0.37 25.80
C ASN A 276 70.26 -0.83 25.48
N MET A 277 70.47 -1.16 24.21
CA MET A 277 71.38 -2.23 23.78
C MET A 277 72.62 -1.72 22.99
N SER A 278 73.02 -0.45 23.17
CA SER A 278 74.31 0.08 22.68
C SER A 278 75.07 0.85 23.75
#